data_AF-A0A661C4E9-F1
#
_entry.id   AF-A0A661C4E9-F1
#
_cell.length_a   1.000
_cell.length_b   1.000
_cell.length_c   1.000
_cell.angle_alpha   90.00
_cell.angle_beta   90.00
_cell.angle_gamma   90.00
#
_symmetry.space_group_name_H-M   'P 1'
#
loop_
_entity.id
_entity.type
_entity.pdbx_description
1 polymer ?
#
loop_
_entity_poly.entity_id
_entity_poly.type
_entity_poly.pdbx_seq_one_letter_code
_entity_poly.pdbx_strand_id
1 'polypeptide(L)'
;PCHTPMKQHNPITVASTLLDSDVVDSERCCGEAGTLGTGRPDIAEQLRYRKREELSVNIESLTGKQKVKNNEVKLLTSCPACQQGLARYADETGLTTDYIVIEMANQLQGKDWEKQFIQKANNGGIERILL
;
A
#
# COMPACT_ATOMS: atom_id res chain seq x y z
N PRO A 1 4.50 -10.64 0.81
CA PRO A 1 5.15 -9.92 1.94
C PRO A 1 6.04 -10.84 2.80
N CYS A 2 7.03 -10.30 3.55
CA CYS A 2 7.83 -11.08 4.52
C CYS A 2 6.97 -11.74 5.61
N HIS A 3 5.83 -11.13 5.95
CA HIS A 3 4.83 -11.63 6.88
C HIS A 3 3.45 -11.05 6.50
N THR A 4 2.37 -11.66 6.99
CA THR A 4 1.04 -11.06 6.99
C THR A 4 0.78 -10.38 8.33
N PRO A 5 0.32 -9.12 8.39
CA PRO A 5 -0.09 -8.49 9.65
C PRO A 5 -1.43 -9.03 10.17
N MET A 6 -2.22 -9.72 9.34
CA MET A 6 -3.51 -10.29 9.72
C MET A 6 -3.32 -11.71 10.29
N LYS A 7 -3.71 -11.90 11.55
CA LYS A 7 -3.50 -13.16 12.29
C LYS A 7 -4.70 -14.12 12.25
N GLN A 8 -5.92 -13.60 12.16
CA GLN A 8 -7.15 -14.39 12.28
C GLN A 8 -7.77 -14.74 10.93
N HIS A 9 -7.73 -13.81 9.98
CA HIS A 9 -8.37 -13.95 8.67
C HIS A 9 -7.33 -13.90 7.56
N ASN A 10 -7.62 -14.58 6.44
CA ASN A 10 -6.80 -14.53 5.25
C ASN A 10 -6.80 -13.08 4.71
N PRO A 11 -5.63 -12.46 4.50
CA PRO A 11 -5.54 -11.05 4.11
C PRO A 11 -6.14 -10.75 2.74
N ILE A 12 -6.05 -11.68 1.79
CA ILE A 12 -6.62 -11.52 0.45
C ILE A 12 -8.13 -11.56 0.52
N THR A 13 -8.70 -12.55 1.24
CA THR A 13 -10.15 -12.62 1.45
C THR A 13 -10.69 -11.35 2.12
N VAL A 14 -10.00 -10.84 3.15
CA VAL A 14 -10.38 -9.59 3.79
C VAL A 14 -10.30 -8.43 2.81
N ALA A 15 -9.18 -8.26 2.11
CA ALA A 15 -9.01 -7.15 1.17
C ALA A 15 -10.05 -7.17 0.04
N SER A 16 -10.27 -8.34 -0.58
CA SER A 16 -11.28 -8.49 -1.63
C SER A 16 -12.70 -8.22 -1.12
N THR A 17 -13.04 -8.67 0.08
CA THR A 17 -14.36 -8.42 0.67
C THR A 17 -14.57 -6.94 1.00
N LEU A 18 -13.55 -6.27 1.55
CA LEU A 18 -13.66 -4.87 1.96
C LEU A 18 -13.66 -3.90 0.78
N LEU A 19 -13.05 -4.27 -0.34
CA LEU A 19 -12.91 -3.42 -1.53
C LEU A 19 -13.86 -3.78 -2.67
N ASP A 20 -14.65 -4.86 -2.49
CA ASP A 20 -15.53 -5.44 -3.51
C ASP A 20 -14.83 -5.60 -4.88
N SER A 21 -13.61 -6.14 -4.83
CA SER A 21 -12.73 -6.26 -6.00
C SER A 21 -11.83 -7.49 -5.89
N ASP A 22 -11.46 -8.04 -7.04
CA ASP A 22 -10.41 -9.04 -7.11
C ASP A 22 -9.07 -8.43 -6.66
N VAL A 23 -8.40 -9.12 -5.73
CA VAL A 23 -7.10 -8.72 -5.20
C VAL A 23 -6.13 -9.86 -5.41
N VAL A 24 -5.03 -9.57 -6.09
CA VAL A 24 -3.94 -10.52 -6.30
C VAL A 24 -2.92 -10.35 -5.18
N ASP A 25 -2.46 -11.45 -4.59
CA ASP A 25 -1.39 -11.37 -3.59
C ASP A 25 -0.09 -10.92 -4.26
N SER A 26 0.61 -10.05 -3.56
CA SER A 26 1.88 -9.54 -4.01
C SER A 26 3.00 -10.01 -3.07
N GLU A 27 3.59 -11.15 -3.42
CA GLU A 27 4.56 -11.85 -2.60
C GLU A 27 5.85 -11.03 -2.37
N ARG A 28 6.73 -11.51 -1.49
CA ARG A 28 8.02 -10.86 -1.15
C ARG A 28 7.93 -9.53 -0.37
N CYS A 29 9.05 -9.20 0.26
CA CYS A 29 9.21 -8.05 1.15
C CYS A 29 9.47 -6.76 0.37
N CYS A 30 9.05 -5.60 0.87
CA CYS A 30 9.46 -4.31 0.28
C CYS A 30 10.93 -3.93 0.58
N GLY A 31 11.60 -4.62 1.51
CA GLY A 31 13.01 -4.37 1.85
C GLY A 31 13.28 -3.16 2.75
N GLU A 32 12.26 -2.35 3.06
CA GLU A 32 12.44 -1.07 3.80
C GLU A 32 11.85 -1.11 5.22
N ALA A 33 10.97 -2.07 5.51
CA ALA A 33 10.30 -2.16 6.80
C ALA A 33 11.29 -2.44 7.95
N GLY A 34 11.02 -1.85 9.13
CA GLY A 34 11.78 -2.12 10.36
C GLY A 34 13.24 -1.66 10.30
N THR A 35 13.51 -0.51 9.65
CA THR A 35 14.85 0.08 9.44
C THR A 35 15.83 -0.79 8.67
N LEU A 36 15.36 -1.86 8.00
CA LEU A 36 16.19 -2.80 7.24
C LEU A 36 16.98 -2.10 6.14
N GLY A 37 16.34 -1.18 5.41
CA GLY A 37 16.98 -0.39 4.35
C GLY A 37 18.19 0.41 4.83
N THR A 38 18.15 0.92 6.06
CA THR A 38 19.26 1.68 6.66
C THR A 38 20.27 0.79 7.39
N GLY A 39 19.81 -0.29 8.03
CA GLY A 39 20.68 -1.16 8.84
C GLY A 39 21.45 -2.20 8.02
N ARG A 40 20.86 -2.71 6.93
CA ARG A 40 21.44 -3.71 6.04
C ARG A 40 21.07 -3.42 4.58
N PRO A 41 21.62 -2.34 3.99
CA PRO A 41 21.32 -1.93 2.62
C PRO A 41 21.67 -3.03 1.59
N ASP A 42 22.67 -3.86 1.88
CA ASP A 42 23.08 -5.00 1.06
C ASP A 42 22.00 -6.09 0.95
N ILE A 43 21.30 -6.38 2.05
CA ILE A 43 20.17 -7.33 2.07
C ILE A 43 18.93 -6.66 1.51
N ALA A 44 18.67 -5.41 1.90
CA ALA A 44 17.50 -4.65 1.46
C ALA A 44 17.46 -4.56 -0.07
N GLU A 45 18.60 -4.31 -0.72
CA GLU A 45 18.67 -4.24 -2.19
C GLU A 45 18.28 -5.57 -2.85
N GLN A 46 18.74 -6.70 -2.33
CA GLN A 46 18.37 -8.01 -2.88
C GLN A 46 16.87 -8.29 -2.73
N LEU A 47 16.29 -7.93 -1.58
CA LEU A 47 14.84 -8.03 -1.36
C LEU A 47 14.08 -7.12 -2.32
N ARG A 48 14.59 -5.90 -2.53
CA ARG A 48 13.97 -4.93 -3.43
C ARG A 48 13.96 -5.43 -4.87
N TYR A 49 15.08 -5.99 -5.32
CA TYR A 49 15.19 -6.61 -6.64
C TYR A 49 14.15 -7.73 -6.83
N ARG A 50 14.05 -8.67 -5.87
CA ARG A 50 13.07 -9.77 -5.93
C ARG A 50 11.62 -9.28 -5.92
N LYS A 51 11.34 -8.23 -5.15
CA LYS A 51 10.01 -7.62 -5.10
C LYS A 51 9.66 -6.95 -6.44
N ARG A 52 10.61 -6.29 -7.08
CA ARG A 52 10.42 -5.71 -8.41
C ARG A 52 10.05 -6.77 -9.44
N GLU A 53 10.77 -7.91 -9.46
CA GLU A 53 10.46 -9.02 -10.37
C GLU A 53 9.02 -9.52 -10.18
N GLU A 54 8.61 -9.72 -8.92
CA GLU A 54 7.25 -10.14 -8.58
C GLU A 54 6.19 -9.11 -9.01
N LEU A 55 6.42 -7.81 -8.76
CA LEU A 55 5.51 -6.76 -9.19
C LEU A 55 5.38 -6.71 -10.72
N SER A 56 6.49 -6.83 -11.45
CA SER A 56 6.46 -6.90 -12.93
C SER A 56 5.60 -8.05 -13.44
N VAL A 57 5.76 -9.25 -12.87
CA VAL A 57 4.94 -10.42 -13.24
C VAL A 57 3.45 -10.16 -12.98
N ASN A 58 3.11 -9.59 -11.82
CA ASN A 58 1.72 -9.29 -11.49
C ASN A 58 1.12 -8.21 -12.40
N ILE A 59 1.87 -7.16 -12.73
CA ILE A 59 1.41 -6.11 -13.65
C ILE A 59 1.18 -6.68 -15.04
N GLU A 60 2.10 -7.50 -15.54
CA GLU A 60 1.96 -8.15 -16.85
C GLU A 60 0.75 -9.08 -16.88
N SER A 61 0.54 -9.87 -15.83
CA SER A 61 -0.63 -10.75 -15.68
C SER A 61 -1.96 -9.97 -15.66
N LEU A 62 -2.00 -8.84 -14.96
CA LEU A 62 -3.23 -8.04 -14.78
C LEU A 62 -3.53 -7.12 -15.98
N THR A 63 -2.51 -6.60 -16.65
CA THR A 63 -2.66 -5.50 -17.63
C THR A 63 -2.14 -5.83 -19.03
N GLY A 64 -1.36 -6.91 -19.19
CA GLY A 64 -0.64 -7.23 -20.42
C GLY A 64 0.50 -6.26 -20.76
N LYS A 65 0.95 -5.43 -19.80
CA LYS A 65 1.98 -4.40 -19.97
C LYS A 65 3.07 -4.57 -18.92
N GLN A 66 4.23 -3.95 -19.17
CA GLN A 66 5.35 -3.96 -18.21
C GLN A 66 5.26 -2.87 -17.13
N LYS A 67 4.46 -1.84 -17.36
CA LYS A 67 4.20 -0.77 -16.39
C LYS A 67 2.73 -0.38 -16.40
N VAL A 68 2.21 -0.09 -15.23
CA VAL A 68 0.85 0.43 -15.03
C VAL A 68 0.76 1.83 -15.62
N LYS A 69 -0.36 2.12 -16.29
CA LYS A 69 -0.71 3.46 -16.76
C LYS A 69 -2.09 3.84 -16.26
N ASN A 70 -2.34 5.15 -16.11
CA ASN A 70 -3.64 5.70 -15.76
C ASN A 70 -4.27 5.12 -14.47
N ASN A 71 -3.44 4.69 -13.51
CA ASN A 71 -3.87 4.05 -12.26
C ASN A 71 -4.83 2.86 -12.47
N GLU A 72 -4.67 2.11 -13.56
CA GLU A 72 -5.49 0.92 -13.86
C GLU A 72 -5.29 -0.22 -12.85
N VAL A 73 -4.16 -0.24 -12.15
CA VAL A 73 -3.85 -1.15 -11.03
C VAL A 73 -3.22 -0.34 -9.90
N LYS A 74 -3.60 -0.65 -8.65
CA LYS A 74 -3.01 -0.06 -7.43
C LYS A 74 -2.36 -1.14 -6.59
N LEU A 75 -1.30 -0.76 -5.87
CA LEU A 75 -0.68 -1.61 -4.87
C LEU A 75 -1.18 -1.21 -3.48
N LEU A 76 -1.85 -2.13 -2.77
CA LEU A 76 -2.42 -1.85 -1.46
C LEU A 76 -1.61 -2.50 -0.35
N THR A 77 -1.54 -1.83 0.81
CA THR A 77 -0.91 -2.39 2.00
C THR A 77 -1.68 -2.04 3.28
N SER A 78 -1.52 -2.86 4.31
CA SER A 78 -2.01 -2.61 5.67
C SER A 78 -0.86 -2.42 6.67
N CYS A 79 0.35 -2.14 6.18
CA CYS A 79 1.53 -1.92 7.01
C CYS A 79 2.14 -0.54 6.68
N PRO A 80 2.16 0.42 7.62
CA PRO A 80 2.69 1.76 7.37
C PRO A 80 4.16 1.74 6.95
N ALA A 81 4.96 0.85 7.53
CA ALA A 81 6.37 0.69 7.16
C ALA A 81 6.53 0.15 5.73
N CYS A 82 5.62 -0.70 5.27
CA CYS A 82 5.61 -1.16 3.89
C CYS A 82 5.18 -0.06 2.93
N GLN A 83 4.23 0.81 3.29
CA GLN A 83 3.72 1.84 2.38
C GLN A 83 4.83 2.74 1.84
N GLN A 84 5.70 3.24 2.72
CA GLN A 84 6.84 4.06 2.29
C GLN A 84 7.80 3.29 1.37
N GLY A 85 8.09 2.03 1.69
CA GLY A 85 9.00 1.21 0.89
C GLY A 85 8.42 0.83 -0.47
N LEU A 86 7.14 0.49 -0.50
CA LEU A 86 6.42 0.13 -1.71
C LEU A 86 6.23 1.33 -2.65
N ALA A 87 6.11 2.54 -2.10
CA ALA A 87 6.06 3.77 -2.90
C ALA A 87 7.33 3.99 -3.75
N ARG A 88 8.47 3.40 -3.37
CA ARG A 88 9.73 3.51 -4.14
C ARG A 88 9.70 2.79 -5.49
N TYR A 89 8.78 1.85 -5.70
CA TYR A 89 8.64 1.14 -6.98
C TYR A 89 7.88 1.94 -8.04
N ALA A 90 7.33 3.12 -7.70
CA ALA A 90 6.47 3.88 -8.60
C ALA A 90 7.16 4.21 -9.94
N ASP A 91 8.41 4.68 -9.93
CA ASP A 91 9.14 5.03 -11.17
C ASP A 91 9.41 3.81 -12.06
N GLU A 92 9.67 2.67 -11.43
CA GLU A 92 9.99 1.42 -12.11
C GLU A 92 8.74 0.73 -12.67
N THR A 93 7.61 0.81 -11.99
CA THR A 93 6.42 -0.02 -12.27
C THR A 93 5.18 0.77 -12.70
N GLY A 94 5.14 2.07 -12.43
CA GLY A 94 3.93 2.90 -12.57
C GLY A 94 2.85 2.66 -11.51
N LEU A 95 3.08 1.76 -10.54
CA LEU A 95 2.14 1.49 -9.47
C LEU A 95 2.07 2.66 -8.48
N THR A 96 0.86 3.10 -8.17
CA THR A 96 0.61 3.91 -6.97
C THR A 96 0.39 2.99 -5.78
N THR A 97 1.08 3.25 -4.68
CA THR A 97 0.89 2.53 -3.42
C THR A 97 -0.06 3.30 -2.52
N ASP A 98 -1.05 2.63 -1.93
CA ASP A 98 -1.93 3.20 -0.92
C ASP A 98 -2.19 2.24 0.24
N TYR A 99 -2.76 2.77 1.32
CA TYR A 99 -3.16 2.00 2.48
C TYR A 99 -4.60 1.53 2.33
N ILE A 100 -4.88 0.26 2.66
CA ILE A 100 -6.22 -0.33 2.43
C ILE A 100 -7.35 0.47 3.07
N VAL A 101 -7.13 1.04 4.26
CA VAL A 101 -8.14 1.86 4.97
C VAL A 101 -8.43 3.17 4.22
N ILE A 102 -7.45 3.74 3.54
CA ILE A 102 -7.63 4.96 2.72
C ILE A 102 -8.47 4.63 1.49
N GLU A 103 -8.20 3.51 0.82
CA GLU A 103 -9.02 3.06 -0.32
C GLU A 103 -10.47 2.79 0.10
N MET A 104 -10.68 2.15 1.26
CA MET A 104 -12.02 1.95 1.83
C MET A 104 -12.72 3.28 2.14
N ALA A 105 -12.02 4.24 2.73
CA ALA A 105 -12.59 5.55 3.02
C ALA A 105 -13.01 6.28 1.73
N ASN A 106 -12.18 6.20 0.69
CA ASN A 106 -12.52 6.75 -0.63
C ASN A 106 -13.77 6.09 -1.23
N GLN A 107 -13.93 4.77 -1.10
CA GLN A 107 -15.11 4.05 -1.60
C GLN A 107 -16.38 4.37 -0.77
N LEU A 108 -16.26 4.37 0.56
CA LEU A 108 -17.42 4.50 1.47
C LEU A 108 -17.88 5.95 1.68
N GLN A 109 -16.96 6.91 1.65
CA GLN A 109 -17.21 8.31 2.03
C GLN A 109 -16.92 9.30 0.88
N GLY A 110 -16.40 8.82 -0.25
CA GLY A 110 -16.02 9.65 -1.40
C GLY A 110 -14.66 10.32 -1.24
N LYS A 111 -14.08 10.83 -2.33
CA LYS A 111 -12.69 11.34 -2.37
C LYS A 111 -12.40 12.53 -1.44
N ASP A 112 -13.44 13.28 -1.06
CA ASP A 112 -13.31 14.44 -0.15
C ASP A 112 -13.44 14.05 1.33
N TRP A 113 -13.48 12.75 1.66
CA TRP A 113 -13.71 12.25 3.02
C TRP A 113 -12.74 12.85 4.04
N GLU A 114 -11.47 12.98 3.69
CA GLU A 114 -10.43 13.48 4.59
C GLU A 114 -10.70 14.95 4.95
N LYS A 115 -10.99 15.78 3.94
CA LYS A 115 -11.34 17.19 4.14
C LYS A 115 -12.59 17.35 4.98
N GLN A 116 -13.62 16.56 4.70
CA GLN A 116 -14.88 16.57 5.47
C GLN A 116 -14.66 16.11 6.91
N PHE A 117 -13.82 15.08 7.11
CA PHE A 117 -13.46 14.58 8.42
C PHE A 117 -12.74 15.64 9.24
N ILE A 118 -11.72 16.30 8.68
CA ILE A 118 -10.98 17.40 9.34
C ILE A 118 -11.92 18.55 9.70
N GLN A 119 -12.80 18.97 8.78
CA GLN A 119 -13.77 20.04 9.05
C GLN A 119 -14.70 19.69 10.22
N LYS A 120 -15.22 18.46 10.26
CA LYS A 120 -16.07 17.98 11.36
C LYS A 120 -15.31 17.89 12.68
N ALA A 121 -14.08 17.37 12.68
CA ALA A 121 -13.24 17.24 13.87
C ALA A 121 -12.83 18.61 14.45
N ASN A 122 -12.64 19.61 13.60
CA ASN A 122 -12.32 20.97 14.03
C ASN A 122 -13.54 21.73 14.57
N ASN A 123 -14.75 21.30 14.21
CA ASN A 123 -15.99 21.96 14.60
C ASN A 123 -16.34 21.62 16.06
N GLY A 124 -15.81 22.43 16.98
CA GLY A 124 -15.82 22.18 18.42
C GLY A 124 -14.55 22.68 19.14
N GLY A 125 -13.51 23.03 18.37
CA GLY A 125 -12.22 23.49 18.87
C GLY A 125 -11.24 22.33 19.07
N ILE A 126 -10.08 22.37 18.41
CA ILE A 126 -8.96 21.51 18.79
C ILE A 126 -8.29 22.15 20.01
N GLU A 127 -8.38 21.52 21.17
CA GLU A 127 -7.49 21.87 22.28
C GLU A 127 -6.04 21.62 21.85
N ARG A 128 -5.29 22.70 21.68
CA ARG A 128 -3.85 22.61 21.42
C ARG A 128 -3.14 22.39 22.75
N ILE A 129 -2.68 21.16 22.97
CA ILE A 129 -1.70 20.90 24.03
C ILE A 129 -0.35 21.42 23.50
N LEU A 130 0.00 22.64 23.90
CA LEU A 130 1.36 23.16 23.73
C LEU A 130 2.23 22.51 24.80
N LEU A 131 3.15 21.63 24.39
CA LEU A 131 4.25 21.12 25.22
C LEU A 131 5.46 22.05 25.10
#